data_AF-A0A4Q3LB39-F1
#
_entry.id   AF-A0A4Q3LB39-F1
#
_cell.length_a   1.000
_cell.length_b   1.000
_cell.length_c   1.000
_cell.angle_alpha   90.00
_cell.angle_beta   90.00
_cell.angle_gamma   90.00
#
_symmetry.space_group_name_H-M   'P 1'
#
loop_
_entity.id
_entity.type
_entity.pdbx_description
1 polymer ?
#
loop_
_entity_poly.entity_id
_entity_poly.type
_entity_poly.pdbx_seq_one_letter_code
_entity_poly.pdbx_strand_id
1 'polypeptide(L)'
;MIAWLRRLHSGPRRHHVPVAESLEARLLFSADLGGVLAAGVDPAAAEVRTLDSAGEYAAMAAVAADEAPVAVSDAFTTAEDDKLILSPSDLLGNDTDLEGAELSIVSVGDATNGTVRLNGNGVNGTVQFEPAPDFHGTATFTYVVTDGVNETTGTVTITVTPVNDPPVTTPVSLPGMAEDGGTILITPAGLLANASDVEGDPLTLTGLVANSGTLVANADGTWSFTPAADFNGTVTFSYAISDGAADTPTTATLVVAPVNDPPSTLPVTLPAMAEDGTIV
;
A
#
# COMPACT_ATOMS: atom_id res chain seq x y z
N MET A 1 -5.09 64.26 -47.86
CA MET A 1 -5.38 65.54 -48.55
C MET A 1 -5.96 66.48 -47.50
N ILE A 2 -5.54 67.75 -47.52
CA ILE A 2 -5.84 68.84 -46.57
C ILE A 2 -4.80 68.97 -45.44
N ALA A 3 -4.07 70.08 -45.55
CA ALA A 3 -3.01 70.58 -44.69
C ALA A 3 -3.54 71.72 -43.80
N TRP A 4 -2.60 72.37 -43.09
CA TRP A 4 -2.64 73.62 -42.30
C TRP A 4 -2.70 73.38 -40.77
N LEU A 5 -1.89 74.01 -39.91
CA LEU A 5 -0.92 75.10 -40.07
C LEU A 5 0.03 75.09 -38.85
N ARG A 6 1.36 75.08 -39.07
CA ARG A 6 2.36 75.32 -38.02
C ARG A 6 2.39 76.82 -37.70
N ARG A 7 2.33 77.19 -36.42
CA ARG A 7 2.87 78.47 -35.94
C ARG A 7 3.95 78.16 -34.91
N LEU A 8 5.21 78.27 -35.34
CA LEU A 8 6.36 78.35 -34.45
C LEU A 8 6.43 79.78 -33.90
N HIS A 9 6.55 79.94 -32.58
CA HIS A 9 7.19 81.10 -31.99
C HIS A 9 8.35 80.61 -31.12
N SER A 10 9.51 81.19 -31.40
CA SER A 10 10.81 80.89 -30.83
C SER A 10 11.23 81.97 -29.82
N GLY A 11 11.77 81.54 -28.69
CA GLY A 11 12.75 82.30 -27.88
C GLY A 11 12.49 82.27 -26.37
N PRO A 12 13.51 82.48 -25.52
CA PRO A 12 14.87 81.93 -25.54
C PRO A 12 15.15 81.06 -24.28
N ARG A 13 16.14 80.15 -24.38
CA ARG A 13 16.60 79.32 -23.25
C ARG A 13 17.25 80.18 -22.16
N ARG A 14 16.90 79.92 -20.90
CA ARG A 14 17.82 80.08 -19.75
C ARG A 14 17.77 78.81 -18.90
N HIS A 15 18.96 78.25 -18.68
CA HIS A 15 19.18 77.14 -17.77
C HIS A 15 18.72 77.52 -16.37
N HIS A 16 17.73 76.80 -15.86
CA HIS A 16 17.59 76.56 -14.44
C HIS A 16 17.06 75.14 -14.30
N VAL A 17 17.82 74.29 -13.61
CA VAL A 17 17.36 73.00 -13.12
C VAL A 17 16.55 73.30 -11.86
N PRO A 18 15.24 73.04 -11.80
CA PRO A 18 14.56 72.90 -10.53
C PRO A 18 14.64 71.44 -10.10
N VAL A 19 15.04 71.30 -8.84
CA VAL A 19 15.00 70.12 -7.99
C VAL A 19 13.76 69.26 -8.25
N ALA A 20 13.93 67.94 -8.32
CA ALA A 20 12.83 66.99 -8.23
C ALA A 20 12.21 67.11 -6.83
N GLU A 21 11.16 67.90 -6.69
CA GLU A 21 10.26 67.78 -5.54
C GLU A 21 9.43 66.52 -5.74
N SER A 22 9.53 65.59 -4.79
CA SER A 22 8.64 64.43 -4.72
C SER A 22 7.20 64.96 -4.60
N LEU A 23 6.38 64.76 -5.63
CA LEU A 23 4.94 64.83 -5.46
C LEU A 23 4.55 63.62 -4.61
N GLU A 24 4.43 63.83 -3.30
CA GLU A 24 3.59 62.94 -2.49
C GLU A 24 2.17 62.97 -3.07
N ALA A 25 1.62 61.80 -3.37
CA ALA A 25 0.26 61.65 -3.80
C ALA A 25 -0.69 62.11 -2.68
N ARG A 26 -1.09 63.39 -2.71
CA ARG A 26 -2.19 63.88 -1.88
C ARG A 26 -3.50 63.40 -2.51
N LEU A 27 -4.07 62.34 -1.93
CA LEU A 27 -5.47 61.97 -2.11
C LEU A 27 -6.36 63.18 -1.79
N LEU A 28 -6.83 63.88 -2.82
CA LEU A 28 -7.93 64.83 -2.70
C LEU A 28 -9.24 64.05 -2.86
N PHE A 29 -9.83 63.62 -1.76
CA PHE A 29 -11.24 63.23 -1.76
C PHE A 29 -12.08 64.50 -1.88
N SER A 30 -12.70 64.71 -3.05
CA SER A 30 -13.80 65.67 -3.18
C SER A 30 -15.10 64.92 -2.90
N ALA A 31 -15.63 65.10 -1.70
CA ALA A 31 -17.00 64.69 -1.40
C ALA A 31 -17.96 65.76 -1.91
N ASP A 32 -18.49 65.59 -3.12
CA ASP A 32 -19.85 66.04 -3.43
C ASP A 32 -20.45 65.29 -4.63
N LEU A 33 -21.76 65.02 -4.50
CA LEU A 33 -22.70 64.40 -5.44
C LEU A 33 -22.74 62.86 -5.52
N GLY A 34 -23.50 62.30 -4.57
CA GLY A 34 -24.74 61.58 -4.88
C GLY A 34 -24.62 60.25 -5.61
N GLY A 35 -24.56 59.16 -4.84
CA GLY A 35 -24.44 57.81 -5.36
C GLY A 35 -25.62 57.28 -6.19
N VAL A 36 -25.27 56.43 -7.14
CA VAL A 36 -25.84 55.08 -7.28
C VAL A 36 -24.65 54.14 -7.45
N LEU A 37 -24.24 53.52 -6.35
CA LEU A 37 -23.30 52.41 -6.39
C LEU A 37 -24.05 51.22 -6.99
N ALA A 38 -23.59 50.76 -8.16
CA ALA A 38 -23.94 49.44 -8.65
C ALA A 38 -23.59 48.42 -7.56
N ALA A 39 -24.60 47.75 -7.02
CA ALA A 39 -24.39 46.60 -6.17
C ALA A 39 -23.84 45.45 -7.05
N GLY A 40 -22.69 44.91 -6.67
CA GLY A 40 -22.20 43.63 -7.18
C GLY A 40 -20.88 43.67 -7.96
N VAL A 41 -19.91 44.50 -7.57
CA VAL A 41 -18.53 44.34 -8.08
C VAL A 41 -17.60 44.12 -6.90
N ASP A 42 -16.91 42.99 -6.98
CA ASP A 42 -15.84 42.49 -6.13
C ASP A 42 -14.86 43.61 -5.69
N PRO A 43 -14.48 43.72 -4.39
CA PRO A 43 -13.48 44.67 -3.94
C PRO A 43 -12.08 44.50 -4.58
N ALA A 44 -11.83 43.43 -5.36
CA ALA A 44 -10.58 43.22 -6.08
C ALA A 44 -10.44 44.06 -7.38
N ALA A 45 -11.51 44.62 -7.93
CA ALA A 45 -11.46 45.36 -9.20
C ALA A 45 -11.18 46.86 -8.99
N ALA A 46 -9.96 47.21 -8.60
CA ALA A 46 -9.49 48.60 -8.65
C ALA A 46 -9.21 48.99 -10.11
N GLU A 47 -10.19 49.63 -10.78
CA GLU A 47 -10.03 50.16 -12.13
C GLU A 47 -9.06 51.37 -12.09
N VAL A 48 -7.77 51.14 -12.37
CA VAL A 48 -6.76 52.21 -12.46
C VAL A 48 -6.95 52.97 -13.77
N ARG A 49 -7.54 54.15 -13.70
CA ARG A 49 -7.69 55.07 -14.84
C ARG A 49 -6.48 55.99 -14.92
N THR A 50 -5.57 55.76 -15.87
CA THR A 50 -4.52 56.73 -16.21
C THR A 50 -4.99 57.61 -17.35
N LEU A 51 -4.80 58.92 -17.21
CA LEU A 51 -4.98 59.88 -18.30
C LEU A 51 -3.78 59.74 -19.24
N ASP A 52 -4.01 59.40 -20.50
CA ASP A 52 -3.00 59.65 -21.53
C ASP A 52 -2.94 61.16 -21.85
N SER A 53 -1.91 61.58 -22.58
CA SER A 53 -1.72 62.99 -22.97
C SER A 53 -2.76 63.51 -23.98
N ALA A 54 -3.72 62.67 -24.40
CA ALA A 54 -4.83 63.00 -25.28
C ALA A 54 -6.19 63.06 -24.56
N GLY A 55 -6.26 62.68 -23.28
CA GLY A 55 -7.50 62.68 -22.51
C GLY A 55 -8.43 61.51 -22.81
N GLU A 56 -7.92 60.42 -23.38
CA GLU A 56 -8.68 59.17 -23.49
C GLU A 56 -8.59 58.37 -22.18
N TYR A 57 -9.74 57.93 -21.68
CA TYR A 57 -9.79 56.94 -20.60
C TYR A 57 -9.40 55.58 -21.19
N ALA A 58 -8.14 55.20 -21.08
CA ALA A 58 -7.77 53.80 -21.25
C ALA A 58 -8.26 53.05 -20.00
N ALA A 59 -9.33 52.26 -20.15
CA ALA A 59 -9.64 51.23 -19.17
C ALA A 59 -8.53 50.19 -19.28
N MET A 60 -7.54 50.24 -18.37
CA MET A 60 -6.67 49.09 -18.17
C MET A 60 -7.54 48.05 -17.46
N ALA A 61 -8.01 47.05 -18.20
CA ALA A 61 -8.63 45.90 -17.57
C ALA A 61 -7.56 45.23 -16.70
N ALA A 62 -7.70 45.34 -15.39
CA ALA A 62 -6.96 44.48 -14.49
C ALA A 62 -7.40 43.05 -14.79
N VAL A 63 -6.49 42.22 -15.28
CA VAL A 63 -6.72 40.78 -15.35
C VAL A 63 -6.77 40.32 -13.89
N ALA A 64 -7.83 39.59 -13.51
CA ALA A 64 -7.89 38.97 -12.19
C ALA A 64 -6.63 38.10 -11.98
N ALA A 65 -6.16 38.02 -10.74
CA ALA A 65 -5.07 37.10 -10.43
C ALA A 65 -5.59 35.67 -10.62
N ASP A 66 -4.73 34.77 -11.06
CA ASP A 66 -5.06 33.35 -11.20
C ASP A 66 -5.24 32.72 -9.81
N GLU A 67 -6.37 32.05 -9.58
CA GLU A 67 -6.67 31.39 -8.32
C GLU A 67 -6.09 29.98 -8.27
N ALA A 68 -5.81 29.46 -7.06
CA ALA A 68 -5.36 28.08 -6.92
C ALA A 68 -6.53 27.10 -7.09
N PRO A 69 -6.27 25.87 -7.60
CA PRO A 69 -7.30 24.86 -7.72
C PRO A 69 -7.87 24.48 -6.35
N VAL A 70 -9.13 24.09 -6.31
CA VAL A 70 -9.81 23.60 -5.11
C VAL A 70 -9.86 22.08 -5.18
N ALA A 71 -9.09 21.43 -4.31
CA ALA A 71 -9.09 19.98 -4.16
C ALA A 71 -10.20 19.50 -3.22
N VAL A 72 -10.88 18.41 -3.58
CA VAL A 72 -11.91 17.74 -2.78
C VAL A 72 -11.39 16.37 -2.36
N SER A 73 -11.73 15.92 -1.15
CA SER A 73 -11.23 14.63 -0.65
C SER A 73 -11.81 13.45 -1.41
N ASP A 74 -10.95 12.45 -1.66
CA ASP A 74 -11.33 11.20 -2.33
C ASP A 74 -11.39 10.02 -1.37
N ALA A 75 -12.17 9.02 -1.76
CA ALA A 75 -12.30 7.77 -1.01
C ALA A 75 -12.31 6.55 -1.94
N PHE A 76 -11.46 5.57 -1.62
CA PHE A 76 -11.36 4.30 -2.37
C PHE A 76 -11.33 3.09 -1.43
N THR A 77 -11.36 1.90 -2.01
CA THR A 77 -11.24 0.63 -1.28
C THR A 77 -10.34 -0.32 -2.06
N THR A 78 -9.54 -1.11 -1.34
CA THR A 78 -8.69 -2.17 -1.89
C THR A 78 -8.62 -3.32 -0.89
N ALA A 79 -8.29 -4.53 -1.34
CA ALA A 79 -7.91 -5.61 -0.44
C ALA A 79 -6.51 -5.35 0.12
N GLU A 80 -6.20 -5.91 1.30
CA GLU A 80 -4.81 -5.98 1.76
C GLU A 80 -3.96 -6.78 0.76
N ASP A 81 -2.67 -6.45 0.71
CA ASP A 81 -1.68 -6.97 -0.25
C ASP A 81 -1.94 -6.71 -1.74
N ASP A 82 -3.09 -6.12 -2.07
CA ASP A 82 -3.45 -5.72 -3.42
C ASP A 82 -3.08 -4.26 -3.72
N LYS A 83 -2.49 -4.06 -4.90
CA LYS A 83 -2.14 -2.74 -5.43
C LYS A 83 -3.38 -2.04 -5.96
N LEU A 84 -3.63 -0.82 -5.49
CA LEU A 84 -4.63 0.08 -6.04
C LEU A 84 -3.98 1.01 -7.08
N ILE A 85 -4.50 0.99 -8.31
CA ILE A 85 -4.07 1.89 -9.40
C ILE A 85 -5.18 2.89 -9.68
N LEU A 86 -4.87 4.17 -9.52
CA LEU A 86 -5.76 5.30 -9.74
C LEU A 86 -5.30 6.09 -10.97
N SER A 87 -6.24 6.36 -11.86
CA SER A 87 -6.04 7.28 -12.97
C SER A 87 -6.14 8.74 -12.50
N PRO A 88 -5.62 9.71 -13.27
CA PRO A 88 -5.83 11.13 -12.99
C PRO A 88 -7.31 11.50 -12.85
N SER A 89 -8.20 10.93 -13.65
CA SER A 89 -9.64 11.20 -13.55
C SER A 89 -10.28 10.69 -12.26
N ASP A 90 -9.69 9.69 -11.61
CA ASP A 90 -10.21 9.19 -10.34
C ASP A 90 -9.97 10.20 -9.21
N LEU A 91 -8.88 10.96 -9.27
CA LEU A 91 -8.46 11.94 -8.26
C LEU A 91 -8.88 13.37 -8.59
N LEU A 92 -8.92 13.74 -9.87
CA LEU A 92 -9.20 15.11 -10.30
C LEU A 92 -10.67 15.33 -10.69
N GLY A 93 -11.48 14.27 -10.73
CA GLY A 93 -12.85 14.33 -11.24
C GLY A 93 -13.83 15.18 -10.41
N ASN A 94 -13.49 15.42 -9.14
CA ASN A 94 -14.21 16.24 -8.16
C ASN A 94 -13.49 17.56 -7.84
N ASP A 95 -12.27 17.76 -8.36
CA ASP A 95 -11.49 18.97 -8.18
C ASP A 95 -11.93 20.04 -9.18
N THR A 96 -11.79 21.31 -8.80
CA THR A 96 -12.24 22.44 -9.64
C THR A 96 -11.23 23.56 -9.64
N ASP A 97 -11.15 24.25 -10.77
CA ASP A 97 -10.48 25.54 -10.90
C ASP A 97 -11.49 26.61 -11.34
N LEU A 98 -11.35 27.84 -10.82
CA LEU A 98 -12.33 28.90 -11.07
C LEU A 98 -12.26 29.41 -12.51
N GLU A 99 -11.05 29.46 -13.07
CA GLU A 99 -10.76 29.91 -14.43
C GLU A 99 -11.03 28.82 -15.48
N GLY A 100 -11.16 27.57 -15.01
CA GLY A 100 -11.40 26.39 -15.84
C GLY A 100 -10.12 25.86 -16.50
N ALA A 101 -8.96 26.12 -15.90
CA ALA A 101 -7.70 25.54 -16.32
C ALA A 101 -7.72 24.00 -16.23
N GLU A 102 -6.91 23.36 -17.07
CA GLU A 102 -6.75 21.91 -17.05
C GLU A 102 -5.89 21.50 -15.84
N LEU A 103 -6.44 20.63 -14.98
CA LEU A 103 -5.77 20.17 -13.78
C LEU A 103 -4.84 19.00 -14.05
N SER A 104 -3.73 18.94 -13.33
CA SER A 104 -2.79 17.82 -13.37
C SER A 104 -2.13 17.52 -12.03
N ILE A 105 -1.70 16.27 -11.83
CA ILE A 105 -1.04 15.83 -10.61
C ILE A 105 0.47 16.07 -10.73
N VAL A 106 1.04 16.77 -9.75
CA VAL A 106 2.47 17.09 -9.68
C VAL A 106 3.23 16.02 -8.89
N SER A 107 2.70 15.64 -7.73
CA SER A 107 3.36 14.70 -6.83
C SER A 107 2.36 14.02 -5.89
N VAL A 108 2.82 12.95 -5.24
CA VAL A 108 2.09 12.21 -4.20
C VAL A 108 3.01 11.99 -3.00
N GLY A 109 2.43 11.94 -1.81
CA GLY A 109 3.20 11.86 -0.57
C GLY A 109 2.37 11.47 0.64
N ASP A 110 3.01 11.57 1.82
CA ASP A 110 2.39 11.41 3.15
C ASP A 110 1.52 10.16 3.31
N ALA A 111 1.93 9.06 2.66
CA ALA A 111 1.22 7.80 2.78
C ALA A 111 1.30 7.25 4.21
N THR A 112 0.16 6.83 4.73
CA THR A 112 0.03 6.08 5.99
C THR A 112 -0.42 4.66 5.67
N ASN A 113 0.06 3.68 6.45
CA ASN A 113 -0.31 2.27 6.33
C ASN A 113 -0.14 1.70 4.90
N GLY A 114 0.89 2.18 4.19
CA GLY A 114 1.22 1.77 2.84
C GLY A 114 2.24 2.71 2.21
N THR A 115 2.45 2.53 0.91
CA THR A 115 3.31 3.39 0.09
C THR A 115 2.54 3.91 -1.11
N VAL A 116 2.87 5.13 -1.55
CA VAL A 116 2.28 5.74 -2.74
C VAL A 116 3.36 6.15 -3.73
N ARG A 117 3.10 5.97 -5.02
CA ARG A 117 3.98 6.44 -6.10
C ARG A 117 3.18 6.97 -7.28
N LEU A 118 3.70 8.01 -7.91
CA LEU A 118 3.19 8.50 -9.19
C LEU A 118 3.98 7.83 -10.32
N ASN A 119 3.30 7.05 -11.15
CA ASN A 119 3.89 6.38 -12.31
C ASN A 119 3.65 7.24 -13.56
N GLY A 120 4.69 7.89 -14.09
CA GLY A 120 4.59 8.79 -15.25
C GLY A 120 4.68 10.26 -14.86
N ASN A 121 4.33 11.18 -15.78
CA ASN A 121 4.33 12.62 -15.52
C ASN A 121 2.94 13.26 -15.76
N GLY A 122 2.57 14.21 -14.90
CA GLY A 122 1.45 15.13 -15.09
C GLY A 122 0.12 14.44 -15.43
N VAL A 123 -0.55 14.97 -16.47
CA VAL A 123 -1.93 14.67 -16.89
C VAL A 123 -2.22 13.20 -17.21
N ASN A 124 -1.19 12.38 -17.48
CA ASN A 124 -1.36 10.96 -17.83
C ASN A 124 -0.73 9.99 -16.81
N GLY A 125 -0.15 10.50 -15.72
CA GLY A 125 0.47 9.66 -14.71
C GLY A 125 -0.57 8.93 -13.86
N THR A 126 -0.43 7.62 -13.68
CA THR A 126 -1.29 6.88 -12.73
C THR A 126 -0.69 6.93 -11.34
N VAL A 127 -1.51 7.12 -10.31
CA VAL A 127 -1.10 6.96 -8.93
C VAL A 127 -1.25 5.51 -8.52
N GLN A 128 -0.24 4.95 -7.87
CA GLN A 128 -0.27 3.61 -7.35
C GLN A 128 -0.09 3.64 -5.84
N PHE A 129 -1.07 3.07 -5.14
CA PHE A 129 -1.00 2.80 -3.71
C PHE A 129 -0.80 1.29 -3.48
N GLU A 130 0.08 0.96 -2.55
CA GLU A 130 0.38 -0.41 -2.12
C GLU A 130 0.23 -0.42 -0.59
N PRO A 131 -0.81 -1.07 -0.03
CA PRO A 131 -0.97 -1.21 1.41
C PRO A 131 0.29 -1.76 2.07
N ALA A 132 0.48 -1.47 3.36
CA ALA A 132 1.48 -2.21 4.14
C ALA A 132 1.09 -3.70 4.15
N PRO A 133 2.06 -4.63 4.13
CA PRO A 133 1.75 -6.06 4.22
C PRO A 133 0.89 -6.38 5.43
N ASP A 134 -0.08 -7.27 5.26
CA ASP A 134 -0.96 -7.78 6.32
C ASP A 134 -1.77 -6.68 7.06
N PHE A 135 -1.91 -5.50 6.44
CA PHE A 135 -2.65 -4.37 7.01
C PHE A 135 -4.05 -4.27 6.43
N HIS A 136 -5.04 -4.33 7.32
CA HIS A 136 -6.41 -3.90 7.06
C HIS A 136 -6.80 -2.72 7.94
N GLY A 137 -7.66 -1.85 7.41
CA GLY A 137 -8.10 -0.63 8.09
C GLY A 137 -8.01 0.60 7.21
N THR A 138 -7.86 1.79 7.81
CA THR A 138 -7.80 3.04 7.07
C THR A 138 -6.36 3.42 6.74
N ALA A 139 -6.09 3.65 5.45
CA ALA A 139 -4.87 4.25 4.95
C ALA A 139 -5.18 5.61 4.32
N THR A 140 -4.18 6.50 4.26
CA THR A 140 -4.32 7.81 3.63
C THR A 140 -3.09 8.15 2.83
N PHE A 141 -3.22 9.02 1.83
CA PHE A 141 -2.08 9.71 1.22
C PHE A 141 -2.52 11.09 0.70
N THR A 142 -1.56 11.95 0.37
CA THR A 142 -1.80 13.27 -0.21
C THR A 142 -1.32 13.32 -1.67
N TYR A 143 -1.96 14.16 -2.47
CA TYR A 143 -1.49 14.51 -3.82
C TYR A 143 -1.46 16.02 -3.99
N VAL A 144 -0.59 16.50 -4.86
CA VAL A 144 -0.52 17.92 -5.25
C VAL A 144 -1.12 18.08 -6.63
N VAL A 145 -2.15 18.92 -6.75
CA VAL A 145 -2.82 19.29 -7.99
C VAL A 145 -2.42 20.72 -8.40
N THR A 146 -2.24 20.93 -9.71
CA THR A 146 -1.91 22.24 -10.29
C THR A 146 -2.79 22.56 -11.49
N ASP A 147 -3.08 23.85 -11.68
CA ASP A 147 -3.64 24.47 -12.89
C ASP A 147 -2.55 24.92 -13.89
N GLY A 148 -1.26 24.72 -13.56
CA GLY A 148 -0.09 25.17 -14.32
C GLY A 148 0.58 26.44 -13.79
N VAL A 149 0.00 27.10 -12.79
CA VAL A 149 0.49 28.32 -12.14
C VAL A 149 0.54 28.14 -10.62
N ASN A 150 -0.56 27.69 -10.02
CA ASN A 150 -0.76 27.48 -8.59
C ASN A 150 -0.87 25.99 -8.24
N GLU A 151 -0.72 25.66 -6.96
CA GLU A 151 -0.79 24.30 -6.45
C GLU A 151 -1.65 24.21 -5.18
N THR A 152 -2.42 23.12 -5.08
CA THR A 152 -3.19 22.77 -3.88
C THR A 152 -2.96 21.30 -3.52
N THR A 153 -3.10 20.96 -2.24
CA THR A 153 -3.00 19.58 -1.76
C THR A 153 -4.38 18.96 -1.59
N GLY A 154 -4.61 17.82 -2.25
CA GLY A 154 -5.75 16.94 -2.02
C GLY A 154 -5.41 15.80 -1.08
N THR A 155 -6.43 15.14 -0.53
CA THR A 155 -6.28 14.01 0.40
C THR A 155 -7.12 12.84 -0.05
N VAL A 156 -6.52 11.66 -0.04
CA VAL A 156 -7.17 10.41 -0.38
C VAL A 156 -7.27 9.53 0.86
N THR A 157 -8.46 8.99 1.12
CA THR A 157 -8.70 7.96 2.13
C THR A 157 -8.92 6.62 1.46
N ILE A 158 -8.24 5.58 1.92
CA ILE A 158 -8.39 4.22 1.42
C ILE A 158 -8.87 3.32 2.56
N THR A 159 -9.95 2.59 2.31
CA THR A 159 -10.35 1.47 3.16
C THR A 159 -9.68 0.21 2.66
N VAL A 160 -8.78 -0.37 3.45
CA VAL A 160 -8.13 -1.65 3.14
C VAL A 160 -8.93 -2.77 3.81
N THR A 161 -9.46 -3.71 3.02
CA THR A 161 -10.30 -4.81 3.49
C THR A 161 -9.46 -6.05 3.80
N PRO A 162 -9.77 -6.77 4.89
CA PRO A 162 -9.01 -7.97 5.25
C PRO A 162 -9.24 -9.11 4.25
N VAL A 163 -8.21 -9.93 4.06
CA VAL A 163 -8.16 -11.15 3.25
C VAL A 163 -7.42 -12.21 4.07
N ASN A 164 -7.95 -13.42 4.13
CA ASN A 164 -7.33 -14.49 4.93
C ASN A 164 -5.96 -14.90 4.36
N ASP A 165 -4.94 -14.92 5.20
CA ASP A 165 -3.61 -15.44 4.92
C ASP A 165 -3.50 -16.91 5.36
N PRO A 166 -3.11 -17.84 4.47
CA PRO A 166 -2.94 -19.23 4.87
C PRO A 166 -1.87 -19.40 5.96
N PRO A 167 -1.96 -20.45 6.80
CA PRO A 167 -0.96 -20.69 7.85
C PRO A 167 0.46 -20.80 7.29
N VAL A 168 1.42 -20.20 7.98
CA VAL A 168 2.84 -20.29 7.64
C VAL A 168 3.52 -21.31 8.56
N THR A 169 4.28 -22.24 7.99
CA THR A 169 4.96 -23.28 8.77
C THR A 169 6.26 -23.73 8.12
N THR A 170 7.16 -24.29 8.94
CA THR A 170 8.30 -25.09 8.49
C THR A 170 8.22 -26.51 9.07
N PRO A 171 8.90 -27.51 8.47
CA PRO A 171 8.88 -28.86 9.00
C PRO A 171 9.36 -28.95 10.46
N VAL A 172 8.77 -29.87 11.22
CA VAL A 172 9.13 -30.11 12.62
C VAL A 172 10.04 -31.34 12.75
N SER A 173 10.97 -31.31 13.71
CA SER A 173 11.68 -32.51 14.16
C SER A 173 11.11 -32.95 15.51
N LEU A 174 10.47 -34.12 15.54
CA LEU A 174 10.00 -34.74 16.77
C LEU A 174 11.18 -35.40 17.52
N PRO A 175 11.07 -35.60 18.85
CA PRO A 175 12.05 -36.36 19.60
C PRO A 175 12.21 -37.77 19.02
N GLY A 176 13.46 -38.22 18.89
CA GLY A 176 13.76 -39.58 18.42
C GLY A 176 13.35 -40.66 19.42
N MET A 177 13.30 -41.90 18.95
CA MET A 177 13.04 -43.07 19.79
C MET A 177 13.95 -44.25 19.39
N ALA A 178 13.99 -45.28 20.23
CA ALA A 178 14.60 -46.56 19.87
C ALA A 178 13.60 -47.43 19.10
N GLU A 179 14.07 -48.30 18.20
CA GLU A 179 13.17 -49.20 17.44
C GLU A 179 12.37 -50.16 18.36
N ASP A 180 12.97 -50.60 19.46
CA ASP A 180 12.31 -51.36 20.53
C ASP A 180 11.67 -50.49 21.62
N GLY A 181 11.55 -49.18 21.38
CA GLY A 181 11.03 -48.22 22.34
C GLY A 181 9.52 -48.31 22.60
N GLY A 182 8.82 -49.18 21.87
CA GLY A 182 7.37 -49.36 21.97
C GLY A 182 6.60 -48.23 21.29
N THR A 183 5.66 -47.60 22.01
CA THR A 183 4.77 -46.57 21.46
C THR A 183 5.06 -45.22 22.09
N ILE A 184 5.13 -44.18 21.27
CA ILE A 184 5.24 -42.79 21.72
C ILE A 184 3.93 -42.04 21.51
N LEU A 185 3.78 -40.93 22.23
CA LEU A 185 2.67 -39.99 22.09
C LEU A 185 3.11 -38.78 21.26
N ILE A 186 2.38 -38.48 20.19
CA ILE A 186 2.52 -37.27 19.38
C ILE A 186 1.35 -36.34 19.73
N THR A 187 1.65 -35.09 20.03
CA THR A 187 0.66 -34.08 20.42
C THR A 187 0.46 -33.06 19.31
N PRO A 188 -0.73 -32.41 19.23
CA PRO A 188 -0.94 -31.29 18.31
C PRO A 188 0.09 -30.18 18.50
N ALA A 189 0.39 -29.83 19.75
CA ALA A 189 1.38 -28.79 20.07
C ALA A 189 2.77 -29.11 19.52
N GLY A 190 3.17 -30.39 19.50
CA GLY A 190 4.43 -30.81 18.89
C GLY A 190 4.44 -30.57 17.38
N LEU A 191 3.36 -30.91 16.68
CA LEU A 191 3.25 -30.77 15.22
C LEU A 191 3.00 -29.33 14.76
N LEU A 192 2.45 -28.47 15.63
CA LEU A 192 2.21 -27.05 15.38
C LEU A 192 3.34 -26.14 15.87
N ALA A 193 4.44 -26.69 16.41
CA ALA A 193 5.48 -25.90 17.09
C ALA A 193 6.14 -24.80 16.24
N ASN A 194 6.14 -24.96 14.92
CA ASN A 194 6.73 -24.03 13.95
C ASN A 194 5.69 -23.31 13.09
N ALA A 195 4.42 -23.40 13.46
CA ALA A 195 3.30 -22.85 12.70
C ALA A 195 2.83 -21.53 13.31
N SER A 196 2.47 -20.60 12.45
CA SER A 196 1.86 -19.33 12.81
C SER A 196 0.84 -18.93 11.76
N ASP A 197 0.00 -18.00 12.14
CA ASP A 197 -1.04 -17.42 11.30
C ASP A 197 -0.94 -15.90 11.41
N VAL A 198 -1.15 -15.18 10.32
CA VAL A 198 -0.97 -13.72 10.27
C VAL A 198 -2.08 -13.02 11.04
N GLU A 199 -3.33 -13.48 10.89
CA GLU A 199 -4.50 -12.99 11.61
C GLU A 199 -4.53 -13.47 13.07
N GLY A 200 -3.74 -14.50 13.37
CA GLY A 200 -3.68 -15.14 14.68
C GLY A 200 -4.81 -16.14 14.89
N ASP A 201 -5.36 -16.68 13.81
CA ASP A 201 -6.43 -17.67 13.87
C ASP A 201 -5.98 -19.00 14.49
N PRO A 202 -6.90 -19.73 15.14
CA PRO A 202 -6.58 -20.97 15.81
C PRO A 202 -6.23 -22.08 14.81
N LEU A 203 -5.01 -22.59 14.90
CA LEU A 203 -4.51 -23.62 13.99
C LEU A 203 -4.91 -25.04 14.40
N THR A 204 -5.30 -25.84 13.42
CA THR A 204 -5.66 -27.26 13.56
C THR A 204 -4.90 -28.14 12.58
N LEU A 205 -4.85 -29.44 12.84
CA LEU A 205 -4.16 -30.42 12.01
C LEU A 205 -5.15 -31.28 11.24
N THR A 206 -4.87 -31.51 9.96
CA THR A 206 -5.67 -32.40 9.12
C THR A 206 -4.78 -33.42 8.40
N GLY A 207 -5.32 -34.62 8.17
CA GLY A 207 -4.68 -35.61 7.30
C GLY A 207 -3.33 -36.18 7.77
N LEU A 208 -3.06 -36.23 9.08
CA LEU A 208 -1.79 -36.77 9.60
C LEU A 208 -1.61 -38.25 9.24
N VAL A 209 -0.53 -38.54 8.53
CA VAL A 209 -0.13 -39.90 8.12
C VAL A 209 1.38 -40.10 8.32
N ALA A 210 1.79 -41.32 8.64
CA ALA A 210 3.19 -41.72 8.70
C ALA A 210 3.57 -42.55 7.47
N ASN A 211 4.78 -42.37 6.94
CA ASN A 211 5.26 -43.16 5.80
C ASN A 211 5.68 -44.60 6.18
N SER A 212 5.91 -44.86 7.47
CA SER A 212 6.30 -46.15 8.03
C SER A 212 5.80 -46.26 9.47
N GLY A 213 5.64 -47.49 9.96
CA GLY A 213 5.06 -47.77 11.28
C GLY A 213 3.54 -47.66 11.32
N THR A 214 3.00 -47.70 12.53
CA THR A 214 1.56 -47.60 12.80
C THR A 214 1.28 -46.32 13.55
N LEU A 215 0.33 -45.52 13.04
CA LEU A 215 -0.14 -44.30 13.69
C LEU A 215 -1.62 -44.48 14.02
N VAL A 216 -1.98 -44.30 15.29
CA VAL A 216 -3.35 -44.44 15.81
C VAL A 216 -3.80 -43.12 16.40
N ALA A 217 -4.92 -42.58 15.94
CA ALA A 217 -5.55 -41.41 16.54
C ALA A 217 -6.25 -41.78 17.85
N ASN A 218 -6.02 -41.00 18.90
CA ASN A 218 -6.61 -41.17 20.22
C ASN A 218 -7.86 -40.28 20.38
N ALA A 219 -8.72 -40.61 21.34
CA ALA A 219 -9.97 -39.87 21.58
C ALA A 219 -9.77 -38.45 22.14
N ASP A 220 -8.59 -38.14 22.66
CA ASP A 220 -8.20 -36.84 23.22
C ASP A 220 -7.53 -35.90 22.21
N GLY A 221 -7.48 -36.30 20.93
CA GLY A 221 -6.86 -35.51 19.86
C GLY A 221 -5.34 -35.68 19.75
N THR A 222 -4.74 -36.60 20.49
CA THR A 222 -3.33 -37.01 20.32
C THR A 222 -3.21 -38.21 19.37
N TRP A 223 -1.97 -38.60 19.04
CA TRP A 223 -1.69 -39.80 18.27
C TRP A 223 -0.67 -40.69 18.95
N SER A 224 -0.92 -41.99 18.92
CA SER A 224 0.03 -43.02 19.33
C SER A 224 0.77 -43.55 18.11
N PHE A 225 2.10 -43.47 18.14
CA PHE A 225 2.96 -43.95 17.07
C PHE A 225 3.83 -45.13 17.53
N THR A 226 3.83 -46.20 16.75
CA THR A 226 4.68 -47.37 16.94
C THR A 226 5.49 -47.59 15.65
N PRO A 227 6.83 -47.62 15.69
CA PRO A 227 7.62 -47.92 14.49
C PRO A 227 7.34 -49.34 13.99
N ALA A 228 7.65 -49.61 12.72
CA ALA A 228 7.61 -50.97 12.21
C ALA A 228 8.66 -51.82 12.95
N ALA A 229 8.40 -53.13 13.11
CA ALA A 229 9.36 -54.03 13.75
C ALA A 229 10.69 -54.02 12.96
N ASP A 230 11.80 -54.01 13.71
CA ASP A 230 13.18 -53.99 13.20
C ASP A 230 13.48 -52.80 12.24
N PHE A 231 12.69 -51.72 12.32
CA PHE A 231 12.91 -50.52 11.53
C PHE A 231 13.80 -49.54 12.28
N ASN A 232 14.96 -49.25 11.70
CA ASN A 232 15.79 -48.10 12.06
C ASN A 232 15.88 -47.11 10.89
N GLY A 233 15.89 -45.81 11.19
CA GLY A 233 15.95 -44.74 10.20
C GLY A 233 14.97 -43.61 10.48
N THR A 234 14.74 -42.75 9.47
CA THR A 234 13.85 -41.59 9.60
C THR A 234 12.42 -41.95 9.17
N VAL A 235 11.47 -41.70 10.06
CA VAL A 235 10.03 -41.68 9.76
C VAL A 235 9.64 -40.25 9.40
N THR A 236 8.86 -40.10 8.33
CA THR A 236 8.28 -38.83 7.90
C THR A 236 6.77 -38.88 8.07
N PHE A 237 6.24 -37.88 8.76
CA PHE A 237 4.82 -37.63 8.90
C PHE A 237 4.44 -36.51 7.93
N SER A 238 3.36 -36.71 7.17
CA SER A 238 2.78 -35.70 6.29
C SER A 238 1.41 -35.29 6.84
N TYR A 239 1.13 -34.00 6.84
CA TYR A 239 -0.13 -33.42 7.32
C TYR A 239 -0.33 -32.03 6.72
N ALA A 240 -1.51 -31.46 6.92
CA ALA A 240 -1.76 -30.05 6.66
C ALA A 240 -2.16 -29.32 7.96
N ILE A 241 -1.87 -28.03 7.99
CA ILE A 241 -2.26 -27.11 9.06
C ILE A 241 -3.35 -26.21 8.50
N SER A 242 -4.46 -26.07 9.23
CA SER A 242 -5.64 -25.31 8.82
C SER A 242 -5.94 -24.21 9.83
N ASP A 243 -6.19 -23.00 9.36
CA ASP A 243 -6.80 -21.88 10.10
C ASP A 243 -8.34 -21.98 10.12
N GLY A 244 -8.92 -22.89 9.31
CA GLY A 244 -10.37 -23.05 9.11
C GLY A 244 -10.88 -22.50 7.78
N ALA A 245 -10.08 -21.72 7.04
CA ALA A 245 -10.36 -21.17 5.72
C ALA A 245 -9.40 -21.72 4.64
N ALA A 246 -8.13 -21.88 4.96
CA ALA A 246 -7.06 -22.37 4.10
C ALA A 246 -6.22 -23.45 4.78
N ASP A 247 -5.56 -24.28 3.96
CA ASP A 247 -4.70 -25.38 4.41
C ASP A 247 -3.28 -25.21 3.87
N THR A 248 -2.28 -25.37 4.74
CA THR A 248 -0.86 -25.40 4.38
C THR A 248 -0.25 -26.77 4.64
N PRO A 249 0.19 -27.51 3.60
CA PRO A 249 0.82 -28.81 3.77
C PRO A 249 2.23 -28.69 4.35
N THR A 250 2.60 -29.61 5.24
CA THR A 250 3.93 -29.65 5.88
C THR A 250 4.30 -31.07 6.29
N THR A 251 5.48 -31.23 6.90
CA THR A 251 5.97 -32.51 7.40
C THR A 251 6.55 -32.42 8.81
N ALA A 252 6.58 -33.56 9.49
CA ALA A 252 7.39 -33.76 10.67
C ALA A 252 8.29 -34.98 10.48
N THR A 253 9.45 -35.00 11.13
CA THR A 253 10.38 -36.13 11.06
C THR A 253 10.69 -36.67 12.45
N LEU A 254 10.94 -37.97 12.52
CA LEU A 254 11.35 -38.67 13.74
C LEU A 254 12.43 -39.69 13.40
N VAL A 255 13.51 -39.70 14.18
CA VAL A 255 14.60 -40.67 14.00
C VAL A 255 14.38 -41.86 14.93
N VAL A 256 14.33 -43.05 14.34
CA VAL A 256 14.32 -44.33 15.05
C VAL A 256 15.74 -44.89 15.06
N ALA A 257 16.32 -44.99 16.27
CA ALA A 257 17.66 -45.50 16.48
C ALA A 257 17.65 -47.04 16.58
N PRO A 258 18.64 -47.72 15.97
CA PRO A 258 18.73 -49.17 16.04
C PRO A 258 19.06 -49.65 17.47
N VAL A 259 18.54 -50.82 17.83
CA VAL A 259 18.81 -51.55 19.07
C VAL A 259 19.38 -52.91 18.70
N ASN A 260 20.39 -53.38 19.42
CA ASN A 260 20.99 -54.67 19.10
C ASN A 260 20.13 -55.84 19.60
N ASP A 261 19.61 -56.64 18.67
CA ASP A 261 18.92 -57.88 18.97
C ASP A 261 19.84 -59.09 19.24
N PRO A 262 19.41 -60.02 20.10
CA PRO A 262 20.08 -61.32 20.23
C PRO A 262 19.85 -62.17 18.97
N PRO A 263 20.76 -63.12 18.67
CA PRO A 263 20.58 -64.03 17.53
C PRO A 263 19.29 -64.85 17.67
N SER A 264 18.46 -64.80 16.64
CA SER A 264 17.27 -65.66 16.49
C SER A 264 17.67 -67.02 15.90
N THR A 265 17.20 -68.11 16.52
CA THR A 265 17.35 -69.46 15.94
C THR A 265 16.00 -69.94 15.42
N LEU A 266 15.93 -70.27 14.14
CA LEU A 266 14.82 -71.05 13.61
C LEU A 266 15.09 -72.53 13.91
N PRO A 267 14.08 -73.30 14.35
CA PRO A 267 14.26 -74.73 14.55
C PRO A 267 14.63 -75.37 13.20
N VAL A 268 15.85 -75.91 13.12
CA VAL A 268 16.24 -76.76 12.00
C VAL A 268 15.53 -78.09 12.20
N THR A 269 14.54 -78.37 11.35
CA THR A 269 13.96 -79.72 11.28
C THR A 269 14.93 -80.59 10.51
N LEU A 270 15.71 -81.40 11.22
CA LEU A 270 16.48 -82.46 10.57
C LEU A 270 15.51 -83.58 10.15
N PRO A 271 15.67 -84.18 8.97
CA PRO A 271 14.90 -85.36 8.60
C PRO A 271 15.15 -86.47 9.63
N ALA A 272 14.10 -87.21 9.97
CA ALA A 272 14.23 -88.41 10.80
C ALA A 272 15.18 -89.38 10.10
N MET A 273 16.28 -89.72 10.78
CA MET A 273 17.21 -90.76 10.33
C MET A 273 16.81 -92.09 10.97
N ALA A 274 16.90 -93.17 10.20
CA ALA A 274 16.91 -94.52 10.76
C ALA A 274 18.16 -94.68 11.65
N GLU A 275 18.08 -95.50 12.69
CA GLU A 275 19.15 -95.62 13.71
C GLU A 275 20.54 -95.97 13.12
N ASP A 276 20.58 -96.48 11.89
CA ASP A 276 21.79 -96.94 11.21
C ASP A 276 22.06 -96.28 9.83
N GLY A 277 21.55 -95.05 9.58
CA GLY A 277 21.81 -94.33 8.33
C GLY A 277 23.04 -93.43 8.36
N THR A 278 23.99 -93.60 7.43
CA THR A 278 25.08 -92.65 7.22
C THR A 278 24.58 -91.36 6.57
N ILE A 279 24.94 -90.20 7.13
CA ILE A 279 24.70 -88.89 6.49
C ILE A 279 25.68 -88.75 5.31
N VAL A 280 25.17 -88.47 4.11
CA VAL A 280 25.97 -88.03 2.95
C VAL A 280 25.71 -86.55 2.72
#